data_AF-A0A7W2T3K8-F1
#
_entry.id   AF-A0A7W2T3K8-F1
#
_cell.length_a   1.000
_cell.length_b   1.000
_cell.length_c   1.000
_cell.angle_alpha   90.00
_cell.angle_beta   90.00
_cell.angle_gamma   90.00
#
_symmetry.space_group_name_H-M   'P 1'
#
loop_
_entity.id
_entity.type
_entity.pdbx_description
1 polymer ?
#
loop_
_entity_poly.entity_id
_entity_poly.type
_entity_poly.pdbx_seq_one_letter_code
_entity_poly.pdbx_strand_id
1 'polypeptide(L)'
;MKIQKLYSTIKPYAAISLFVLGISSLSANVNAMADKSENHHSYISHENGGGVDKQDKKMKKHLHRLAKKLDLTSEQRSEIKEIFTHMKEDRQAHKAALSGFKEEVKSLLQASQFDENKFNALYIQYQPNFQQAIMEKAKARHGVMQVLTPEQQEKYLSMRKNR
;
A
#
# COMPACT_ATOMS: atom_id res chain seq x y z
N MET A 1 -2.43 -5.77 -20.78
CA MET A 1 -1.35 -6.49 -21.51
C MET A 1 -0.11 -5.63 -21.85
N LYS A 2 0.07 -4.44 -21.26
CA LYS A 2 1.29 -3.60 -21.45
C LYS A 2 2.21 -3.55 -20.22
N ILE A 3 1.67 -3.75 -19.02
CA ILE A 3 2.45 -3.72 -17.76
C ILE A 3 3.41 -4.91 -17.65
N GLN A 4 3.06 -6.08 -18.21
CA GLN A 4 3.99 -7.21 -18.27
C GLN A 4 5.15 -6.98 -19.25
N LYS A 5 5.02 -6.09 -20.25
CA LYS A 5 6.10 -5.80 -21.20
C LYS A 5 7.24 -4.99 -20.57
N LEU A 6 6.96 -4.17 -19.55
CA LEU A 6 7.97 -3.37 -18.85
C LEU A 6 8.96 -4.21 -18.02
N TYR A 7 8.54 -5.39 -17.55
CA TYR A 7 9.42 -6.33 -16.86
C TYR A 7 10.12 -7.32 -17.80
N SER A 8 9.66 -7.40 -19.07
CA SER A 8 10.18 -8.35 -20.06
C SER A 8 11.31 -7.79 -20.93
N THR A 9 11.65 -6.50 -20.81
CA THR A 9 12.73 -5.83 -21.56
C THR A 9 14.02 -5.64 -20.74
N ILE A 10 14.10 -6.24 -19.55
CA ILE A 10 15.33 -6.26 -18.76
C ILE A 10 16.27 -7.28 -19.39
N LYS A 11 17.37 -6.81 -19.98
CA LYS A 11 18.41 -7.63 -20.61
C LYS A 11 18.90 -8.72 -19.64
N PRO A 12 19.10 -9.97 -20.09
CA PRO A 12 19.40 -11.10 -19.22
C PRO A 12 20.87 -11.06 -18.81
N TYR A 13 21.15 -10.48 -17.65
CA TYR A 13 22.35 -10.82 -16.91
C TYR A 13 21.94 -11.54 -15.64
N ALA A 14 22.55 -12.71 -15.43
CA ALA A 14 22.42 -13.61 -14.30
C ALA A 14 21.22 -14.57 -14.31
N ALA A 15 21.25 -15.54 -15.24
CA ALA A 15 20.81 -16.89 -14.93
C ALA A 15 21.98 -17.64 -14.26
N ILE A 16 21.96 -17.79 -12.94
CA ILE A 16 22.57 -18.94 -12.23
C ILE A 16 21.68 -19.31 -11.04
N SER A 17 20.79 -20.24 -11.33
CA SER A 17 20.26 -21.39 -10.58
C SER A 17 20.72 -21.72 -9.14
N LEU A 18 19.77 -22.34 -8.40
CA LEU A 18 19.88 -23.35 -7.30
C LEU A 18 20.16 -22.80 -5.87
N PHE A 19 19.56 -23.24 -4.76
CA PHE A 19 18.62 -24.33 -4.40
C PHE A 19 18.13 -24.11 -2.94
N VAL A 20 17.27 -25.02 -2.42
CA VAL A 20 16.91 -25.32 -1.00
C VAL A 20 15.54 -24.75 -0.56
N LEU A 21 14.45 -25.53 -0.66
CA LEU A 21 13.96 -26.59 0.26
C LEU A 21 13.41 -26.07 1.61
N GLY A 22 12.09 -26.12 1.72
CA GLY A 22 11.36 -26.72 2.85
C GLY A 22 11.33 -25.95 4.18
N ILE A 23 10.20 -25.32 4.47
CA ILE A 23 9.64 -25.35 5.83
C ILE A 23 8.15 -25.66 5.74
N SER A 24 7.82 -26.90 6.06
CA SER A 24 6.52 -27.27 6.60
C SER A 24 6.44 -26.73 8.02
N SER A 25 5.49 -25.86 8.30
CA SER A 25 5.01 -25.66 9.67
C SER A 25 3.51 -25.38 9.64
N LEU A 26 2.77 -26.42 10.04
CA LEU A 26 1.40 -26.35 10.49
C LEU A 26 1.37 -25.44 11.72
N SER A 27 0.59 -24.36 11.69
CA SER A 27 0.17 -23.66 12.91
C SER A 27 -1.35 -23.77 12.99
N ALA A 28 -1.81 -24.76 13.75
CA ALA A 28 -3.16 -24.77 14.27
C ALA A 28 -3.22 -23.74 15.40
N ASN A 29 -3.91 -22.62 15.18
CA ASN A 29 -4.32 -21.75 16.27
C ASN A 29 -5.80 -22.03 16.57
N VAL A 30 -6.00 -22.86 17.59
CA VAL A 30 -7.24 -22.89 18.37
C VAL A 30 -7.09 -21.80 19.42
N ASN A 31 -8.01 -20.83 19.42
CA ASN A 31 -8.44 -20.18 20.65
C ASN A 31 -9.93 -19.85 20.50
N ALA A 32 -10.74 -20.77 21.00
CA ALA A 32 -12.06 -20.45 21.51
C ALA A 32 -11.86 -19.77 22.87
N MET A 33 -12.27 -18.50 22.98
CA MET A 33 -12.72 -17.95 24.25
C MET A 33 -13.67 -16.80 23.93
N ALA A 34 -14.95 -17.13 24.01
CA ALA A 34 -16.01 -16.16 24.14
C ALA A 34 -15.90 -15.54 25.53
N ASP A 35 -15.77 -14.22 25.59
CA ASP A 35 -16.21 -13.46 26.76
C ASP A 35 -17.05 -12.28 26.28
N LYS A 36 -18.28 -12.24 26.77
CA LYS A 36 -19.27 -11.19 26.50
C LYS A 36 -18.98 -10.05 27.47
N SER A 37 -18.59 -8.90 26.95
CA SER A 37 -18.68 -7.64 27.68
C SER A 37 -19.36 -6.61 26.78
N GLU A 38 -20.64 -6.37 27.08
CA GLU A 38 -21.47 -5.35 26.47
C GLU A 38 -21.01 -3.98 26.94
N ASN A 39 -20.42 -3.19 26.05
CA ASN A 39 -20.39 -1.75 26.19
C ASN A 39 -20.58 -1.09 24.82
N HIS A 40 -21.86 -0.89 24.49
CA HIS A 40 -22.32 -0.22 23.29
C HIS A 40 -22.03 1.29 23.40
N HIS A 41 -20.87 1.73 22.94
CA HIS A 41 -20.67 3.13 22.58
C HIS A 41 -20.70 3.26 21.06
N SER A 42 -21.89 3.53 20.54
CA SER A 42 -22.15 3.81 19.13
C SER A 42 -21.45 5.11 18.72
N TYR A 43 -20.26 4.99 18.13
CA TYR A 43 -19.68 6.10 17.38
C TYR A 43 -19.97 5.85 15.90
N ILE A 44 -20.62 6.83 15.29
CA ILE A 44 -21.12 6.83 13.91
C ILE A 44 -20.05 6.30 12.94
N SER A 45 -20.19 5.04 12.54
CA SER A 45 -19.63 4.55 11.29
C SER A 45 -20.37 5.26 10.18
N HIS A 46 -19.76 6.31 9.61
CA HIS A 46 -20.16 6.77 8.29
C HIS A 46 -19.80 5.67 7.27
N GLU A 47 -20.62 4.63 7.20
CA GLU A 47 -20.79 3.80 6.01
C GLU A 47 -21.33 4.71 4.90
N ASN A 48 -20.41 5.42 4.26
CA ASN A 48 -20.71 6.08 3.00
C ASN A 48 -20.25 5.14 1.90
N GLY A 49 -21.21 4.61 1.13
CA GLY A 49 -21.03 3.91 -0.15
C GLY A 49 -20.33 4.72 -1.25
N GLY A 50 -19.47 5.69 -0.90
CA GLY A 50 -18.70 6.58 -1.78
C GLY A 50 -17.18 6.38 -1.69
N GLY A 51 -16.70 5.26 -1.12
CA GLY A 51 -15.27 5.00 -0.93
C GLY A 51 -14.45 4.96 -2.24
N VAL A 52 -15.05 4.45 -3.32
CA VAL A 52 -14.40 4.34 -4.64
C VAL A 52 -14.27 5.71 -5.31
N ASP A 53 -15.33 6.53 -5.28
CA ASP A 53 -15.37 7.86 -5.91
C ASP A 53 -14.42 8.86 -5.21
N LYS A 54 -14.37 8.82 -3.87
CA LYS A 54 -13.44 9.67 -3.10
C LYS A 54 -11.96 9.35 -3.41
N GLN A 55 -11.62 8.08 -3.62
CA GLN A 55 -10.25 7.69 -3.96
C GLN A 55 -9.87 8.09 -5.39
N ASP A 56 -10.79 7.93 -6.34
CA ASP A 56 -10.57 8.35 -7.73
C ASP A 56 -10.35 9.87 -7.84
N LYS A 57 -11.18 10.65 -7.16
CA LYS A 57 -11.01 12.11 -7.06
C LYS A 57 -9.64 12.51 -6.50
N LYS A 58 -9.16 11.81 -5.46
CA LYS A 58 -7.83 12.06 -4.88
C LYS A 58 -6.71 11.73 -5.87
N MET A 59 -6.82 10.62 -6.60
CA MET A 59 -5.86 10.23 -7.63
C MET A 59 -5.80 11.27 -8.75
N LYS A 60 -6.96 11.66 -9.30
CA LYS A 60 -7.07 12.70 -10.33
C LYS A 60 -6.46 14.02 -9.88
N LYS A 61 -6.76 14.46 -8.65
CA LYS A 61 -6.16 15.68 -8.06
C LYS A 61 -4.63 15.54 -7.93
N HIS A 62 -4.14 14.37 -7.55
CA HIS A 62 -2.70 14.14 -7.44
C HIS A 62 -2.02 14.22 -8.81
N LEU A 63 -2.56 13.53 -9.82
CA LEU A 63 -2.06 13.56 -11.19
C LEU A 63 -2.09 14.98 -11.75
N HIS A 64 -3.20 15.70 -11.60
CA HIS A 64 -3.33 17.09 -12.06
C HIS A 64 -2.25 18.00 -11.45
N ARG A 65 -2.01 17.89 -10.13
CA ARG A 65 -0.95 18.66 -9.47
C ARG A 65 0.44 18.28 -9.98
N LEU A 66 0.69 16.99 -10.21
CA LEU A 66 1.97 16.52 -10.73
C LEU A 66 2.19 17.05 -12.15
N ALA A 67 1.16 16.92 -13.00
CA ALA A 67 1.14 17.38 -14.37
C ALA A 67 1.41 18.88 -14.51
N LYS A 68 0.78 19.69 -13.65
CA LYS A 68 1.01 21.15 -13.61
C LYS A 68 2.41 21.50 -13.10
N LYS A 69 2.94 20.75 -12.14
CA LYS A 69 4.25 21.08 -11.54
C LYS A 69 5.43 20.61 -12.37
N LEU A 70 5.30 19.52 -13.11
CA LEU A 70 6.38 18.96 -13.94
C LEU A 70 6.19 19.26 -15.43
N ASP A 71 5.16 20.01 -15.79
CA ASP A 71 4.84 20.36 -17.17
C ASP A 71 4.74 19.10 -18.06
N LEU A 72 4.02 18.10 -17.55
CA LEU A 72 3.94 16.77 -18.19
C LEU A 72 3.24 16.84 -19.54
N THR A 73 3.78 16.11 -20.52
CA THR A 73 3.15 15.92 -21.83
C THR A 73 1.88 15.08 -21.75
N SER A 74 1.14 15.00 -22.85
CA SER A 74 -0.11 14.22 -22.90
C SER A 74 0.15 12.72 -22.70
N GLU A 75 1.27 12.24 -23.25
CA GLU A 75 1.75 10.86 -23.21
C GLU A 75 2.18 10.50 -21.79
N GLN A 76 3.03 11.33 -21.17
CA GLN A 76 3.48 11.14 -19.78
C GLN A 76 2.31 11.11 -18.80
N ARG A 77 1.29 11.97 -19.00
CA ARG A 77 0.08 11.98 -18.17
C ARG A 77 -0.69 10.67 -18.29
N SER A 78 -0.77 10.09 -19.48
CA SER A 78 -1.45 8.82 -19.71
C SER A 78 -0.72 7.68 -18.99
N GLU A 79 0.60 7.58 -19.16
CA GLU A 79 1.41 6.53 -18.53
C GLU A 79 1.37 6.62 -16.99
N ILE A 80 1.50 7.83 -16.43
CA ILE A 80 1.42 8.02 -14.97
C ILE A 80 0.00 7.72 -14.44
N LYS A 81 -1.04 7.98 -15.23
CA LYS A 81 -2.42 7.60 -14.86
C LYS A 81 -2.57 6.08 -14.76
N GLU A 82 -1.97 5.32 -15.68
CA GLU A 82 -1.96 3.85 -15.62
C GLU A 82 -1.24 3.36 -14.35
N ILE A 83 -0.07 3.92 -14.04
CA ILE A 83 0.69 3.61 -12.83
C ILE A 83 -0.15 3.85 -11.56
N PHE A 84 -0.85 4.99 -11.48
CA PHE A 84 -1.70 5.29 -10.34
C PHE A 84 -2.95 4.41 -10.26
N THR A 85 -3.46 3.95 -11.40
CA THR A 85 -4.60 3.03 -11.45
C THR A 85 -4.20 1.67 -10.89
N HIS A 86 -3.05 1.13 -11.30
CA HIS A 86 -2.51 -0.12 -10.72
C HIS A 86 -2.27 0.02 -9.21
N MET A 87 -1.62 1.11 -8.77
CA MET A 87 -1.40 1.37 -7.34
C MET A 87 -2.70 1.45 -6.54
N LYS A 88 -3.82 1.88 -7.16
CA LYS A 88 -5.14 1.90 -6.52
C LYS A 88 -5.67 0.47 -6.30
N GLU A 89 -5.52 -0.40 -7.29
CA GLU A 89 -5.93 -1.82 -7.21
C GLU A 89 -5.16 -2.54 -6.11
N ASP A 90 -3.83 -2.39 -6.08
CA ASP A 90 -2.98 -2.97 -5.02
C ASP A 90 -3.39 -2.45 -3.63
N ARG A 91 -3.66 -1.15 -3.52
CA ARG A 91 -4.12 -0.55 -2.25
C ARG A 91 -5.45 -1.13 -1.80
N GLN A 92 -6.37 -1.41 -2.73
CA GLN A 92 -7.66 -2.02 -2.39
C GLN A 92 -7.46 -3.43 -1.85
N ALA A 93 -6.57 -4.21 -2.44
CA ALA A 93 -6.22 -5.56 -1.97
C ALA A 93 -5.67 -5.55 -0.53
N HIS A 94 -4.91 -4.53 -0.13
CA HIS A 94 -4.33 -4.41 1.21
C HIS A 94 -5.18 -3.65 2.23
N LYS A 95 -6.31 -3.07 1.80
CA LYS A 95 -7.11 -2.18 2.66
C LYS A 95 -7.65 -2.92 3.89
N ALA A 96 -8.14 -4.14 3.71
CA ALA A 96 -8.75 -4.93 4.77
C ALA A 96 -7.72 -5.29 5.87
N ALA A 97 -6.51 -5.69 5.48
CA ALA A 97 -5.43 -5.98 6.43
C ALA A 97 -5.06 -4.73 7.26
N LEU A 98 -4.96 -3.57 6.61
CA LEU A 98 -4.65 -2.31 7.32
C LEU A 98 -5.80 -1.83 8.22
N SER A 99 -7.06 -2.11 7.90
CA SER A 99 -8.18 -1.82 8.80
C SER A 99 -8.19 -2.77 10.00
N GLY A 100 -7.95 -4.06 9.79
CA GLY A 100 -7.86 -5.05 10.86
C GLY A 100 -6.80 -4.66 11.90
N PHE A 101 -5.57 -4.36 11.45
CA PHE A 101 -4.51 -3.89 12.36
C PHE A 101 -4.94 -2.66 13.19
N LYS A 102 -5.63 -1.70 12.58
CA LYS A 102 -6.07 -0.48 13.29
C LYS A 102 -7.16 -0.76 14.31
N GLU A 103 -8.07 -1.67 14.00
CA GLU A 103 -9.13 -2.08 14.92
C GLU A 103 -8.54 -2.83 16.13
N GLU A 104 -7.62 -3.75 15.90
CA GLU A 104 -6.95 -4.51 16.96
C GLU A 104 -6.08 -3.61 17.85
N VAL A 105 -5.32 -2.68 17.26
CA VAL A 105 -4.59 -1.66 18.03
C VAL A 105 -5.54 -0.74 18.80
N LYS A 106 -6.69 -0.36 18.22
CA LYS A 106 -7.68 0.46 18.92
C LYS A 106 -8.21 -0.26 20.16
N SER A 107 -8.51 -1.55 20.06
CA SER A 107 -8.93 -2.37 21.21
C SER A 107 -7.85 -2.40 22.28
N LEU A 108 -6.57 -2.51 21.89
CA LEU A 108 -5.44 -2.45 22.84
C LEU A 108 -5.35 -1.10 23.57
N LEU A 109 -5.61 0.01 22.87
CA LEU A 109 -5.60 1.37 23.44
C LEU A 109 -6.79 1.64 24.37
N GLN A 110 -7.87 0.87 24.28
CA GLN A 110 -9.04 0.99 25.14
C GLN A 110 -8.95 0.13 26.41
N ALA A 111 -7.95 -0.75 26.49
CA ALA A 111 -7.67 -1.52 27.69
C ALA A 111 -7.21 -0.61 28.85
N SER A 112 -7.43 -1.04 30.09
CA SER A 112 -7.02 -0.29 31.28
C SER A 112 -5.51 -0.13 31.41
N GLN A 113 -4.73 -1.02 30.80
CA GLN A 113 -3.27 -1.00 30.72
C GLN A 113 -2.84 -1.40 29.31
N PHE A 114 -1.76 -0.79 28.82
CA PHE A 114 -1.20 -1.12 27.51
C PHE A 114 -0.36 -2.39 27.60
N ASP A 115 -0.66 -3.38 26.76
CA ASP A 115 0.08 -4.64 26.67
C ASP A 115 1.05 -4.58 25.49
N GLU A 116 2.32 -4.31 25.79
CA GLU A 116 3.39 -4.21 24.79
C GLU A 116 3.61 -5.52 24.04
N ASN A 117 3.43 -6.68 24.71
CA ASN A 117 3.62 -7.98 24.09
C ASN A 117 2.54 -8.25 23.04
N LYS A 118 1.29 -7.89 23.34
CA LYS A 118 0.19 -7.94 22.36
C LYS A 118 0.43 -7.00 21.19
N PHE A 119 0.89 -5.77 21.44
CA PHE A 119 1.23 -4.84 20.34
C PHE A 119 2.29 -5.43 19.41
N ASN A 120 3.37 -5.97 19.97
CA ASN A 120 4.46 -6.56 19.19
C ASN A 120 3.99 -7.77 18.38
N ALA A 121 3.17 -8.64 18.96
CA ALA A 121 2.57 -9.77 18.25
C ALA A 121 1.68 -9.32 17.07
N LEU A 122 0.83 -8.31 17.30
CA LEU A 122 0.03 -7.69 16.24
C LEU A 122 0.92 -7.11 15.13
N TYR A 123 1.98 -6.40 15.51
CA TYR A 123 2.87 -5.82 14.52
C TYR A 123 3.55 -6.89 13.64
N ILE A 124 4.06 -7.96 14.25
CA ILE A 124 4.68 -9.09 13.53
C ILE A 124 3.67 -9.75 12.58
N GLN A 125 2.43 -9.94 13.02
CA GLN A 125 1.36 -10.52 12.21
C GLN A 125 1.09 -9.70 10.94
N TYR A 126 1.05 -8.38 11.05
CA TYR A 126 0.73 -7.48 9.93
C TYR A 126 1.95 -6.94 9.18
N GLN A 127 3.18 -7.22 9.64
CA GLN A 127 4.43 -6.79 9.02
C GLN A 127 4.52 -7.11 7.52
N PRO A 128 4.14 -8.30 7.03
CA PRO A 128 4.17 -8.61 5.60
C PRO A 128 3.29 -7.67 4.77
N ASN A 129 2.11 -7.30 5.28
CA ASN A 129 1.20 -6.38 4.58
C ASN A 129 1.79 -4.96 4.51
N PHE A 130 2.45 -4.50 5.58
CA PHE A 130 3.14 -3.21 5.55
C PHE A 130 4.29 -3.21 4.56
N GLN A 131 5.11 -4.26 4.56
CA GLN A 131 6.22 -4.40 3.63
C GLN A 131 5.72 -4.37 2.18
N GLN A 132 4.68 -5.12 1.86
CA GLN A 132 4.08 -5.12 0.52
C GLN A 132 3.54 -3.74 0.14
N ALA A 133 2.79 -3.07 1.03
CA ALA A 133 2.26 -1.74 0.77
C ALA A 133 3.37 -0.68 0.55
N ILE A 134 4.48 -0.76 1.28
CA ILE A 134 5.64 0.11 1.09
C ILE A 134 6.34 -0.19 -0.23
N MET A 135 6.52 -1.48 -0.55
CA MET A 135 7.12 -1.92 -1.81
C MET A 135 6.32 -1.46 -3.03
N GLU A 136 5.00 -1.63 -3.03
CA GLU A 136 4.15 -1.18 -4.15
C GLU A 136 4.19 0.33 -4.33
N LYS A 137 4.22 1.09 -3.23
CA LYS A 137 4.43 2.54 -3.27
C LYS A 137 5.80 2.90 -3.85
N ALA A 138 6.84 2.14 -3.54
CA ALA A 138 8.18 2.35 -4.10
C ALA A 138 8.21 2.04 -5.60
N LYS A 139 7.60 0.93 -6.04
CA LYS A 139 7.46 0.57 -7.45
C LYS A 139 6.71 1.64 -8.24
N ALA A 140 5.57 2.12 -7.73
CA ALA A 140 4.82 3.19 -8.40
C ALA A 140 5.64 4.47 -8.53
N ARG A 141 6.39 4.86 -7.49
CA ARG A 141 7.28 6.03 -7.55
C ARG A 141 8.40 5.86 -8.57
N HIS A 142 9.02 4.68 -8.59
CA HIS A 142 10.05 4.34 -9.56
C HIS A 142 9.49 4.39 -10.98
N GLY A 143 8.32 3.77 -11.22
CA GLY A 143 7.62 3.84 -12.50
C GLY A 143 7.38 5.27 -12.96
N VAL A 144 6.91 6.15 -12.08
CA VAL A 144 6.76 7.58 -12.41
C VAL A 144 8.09 8.20 -12.83
N MET A 145 9.19 7.94 -12.11
CA MET A 145 10.50 8.49 -12.47
C MET A 145 10.96 8.06 -13.86
N GLN A 146 10.68 6.82 -14.28
CA GLN A 146 11.06 6.32 -15.60
C GLN A 146 10.29 6.98 -16.77
N VAL A 147 9.15 7.60 -16.49
CA VAL A 147 8.36 8.36 -17.48
C VAL A 147 8.84 9.80 -17.64
N LEU A 148 9.56 10.33 -16.65
CA LEU A 148 9.99 11.73 -16.60
C LEU A 148 11.33 11.94 -17.32
N THR A 149 11.50 13.13 -17.90
CA THR A 149 12.82 13.59 -18.38
C THR A 149 13.76 13.84 -17.20
N PRO A 150 15.10 13.89 -17.42
CA PRO A 150 16.06 14.16 -16.35
C PRO A 150 15.74 15.42 -15.54
N GLU A 151 15.39 16.52 -16.20
CA GLU A 151 15.06 17.81 -15.58
C GLU A 151 13.77 17.70 -14.73
N GLN A 152 12.79 16.95 -15.23
CA GLN A 152 11.56 16.68 -14.50
C GLN A 152 11.80 15.77 -13.28
N GLN A 153 12.74 14.83 -13.35
CA GLN A 153 13.10 13.95 -12.22
C GLN A 153 13.71 14.76 -11.08
N GLU A 154 14.62 15.70 -11.35
CA GLU A 154 15.18 16.59 -10.33
C GLU A 154 14.11 17.42 -9.64
N LYS A 155 13.20 18.02 -10.42
CA LYS A 155 12.05 18.78 -9.92
C LYS A 155 11.11 17.89 -9.11
N TYR A 156 10.89 16.64 -9.53
CA TYR A 156 10.09 15.68 -8.80
C TYR A 156 10.71 15.31 -7.44
N LEU A 157 12.03 15.12 -7.38
CA LEU A 157 12.74 14.81 -6.15
C LEU A 157 12.74 15.99 -5.17
N SER A 158 12.94 17.22 -5.63
CA SER A 158 12.87 18.41 -4.77
C SER A 158 11.47 18.61 -4.18
N MET A 159 10.43 18.43 -5.00
CA MET A 159 9.03 18.45 -4.55
C MET A 159 8.71 17.40 -3.48
N ARG A 160 9.47 16.30 -3.43
CA ARG A 160 9.29 15.22 -2.45
C ARG A 160 10.01 15.46 -1.14
N LYS A 161 11.11 16.23 -1.13
CA LYS A 161 11.80 16.62 0.11
C LYS A 161 10.95 17.59 0.94
N ASN A 162 10.15 18.42 0.29
CA ASN A 162 9.34 19.48 0.92
C ASN A 162 7.92 19.02 1.26
N ARG A 163 7.71 17.74 1.56
CA ARG A 163 6.40 17.11 1.78
C ARG A 163 6.38 16.36 3.10
#